data_AF-A0A8J6Y3Q9-F1
#
_entry.id   AF-A0A8J6Y3Q9-F1
#
_cell.length_a   1.000
_cell.length_b   1.000
_cell.length_c   1.000
_cell.angle_alpha   90.00
_cell.angle_beta   90.00
_cell.angle_gamma   90.00
#
_symmetry.space_group_name_H-M   'P 1'
#
loop_
_entity.id
_entity.type
_entity.pdbx_description
1 polymer ?
#
loop_
_entity_poly.entity_id
_entity_poly.type
_entity_poly.pdbx_seq_one_letter_code
_entity_poly.pdbx_strand_id
1 'polypeptide(L)'
;MKGYELQKDNNPKTTPKRVALIVRGQSARRVEDRGETVPTAPNLLLREIVIIQACIILLAVMALLFDAPLEGIADPRHTPNPAKAAWYFLGLQELLHYFPPVVAGVLLPGLAVLGLAVVPFVRVNWETVGFYEQRWRGRLLWVSLAVALTCGVMALYLAWPVIVPTLVVYGLLVLPAIPAVPERLRARLGRVPLADWIMTWFVAETVFLTLIGILFRGPGWSWIWPWRAGLY
;
A
#
# COMPACT_ATOMS: atom_id res chain seq x y z
N MET A 1 -47.48 3.95 -9.20
CA MET A 1 -46.71 3.67 -10.42
C MET A 1 -47.17 4.65 -11.49
N LYS A 2 -46.35 5.64 -11.88
CA LYS A 2 -46.73 6.63 -12.90
C LYS A 2 -46.77 5.95 -14.27
N GLY A 3 -47.86 6.16 -15.01
CA GLY A 3 -48.09 5.59 -16.34
C GLY A 3 -47.06 6.08 -17.33
N TYR A 4 -46.51 5.14 -18.11
CA TYR A 4 -45.67 5.45 -19.25
C TYR A 4 -46.57 5.45 -20.50
N GLU A 5 -46.59 6.56 -21.23
CA GLU A 5 -47.21 6.61 -22.56
C GLU A 5 -46.23 6.11 -23.62
N LEU A 6 -46.69 5.16 -24.45
CA LEU A 6 -45.95 4.63 -25.58
C LEU A 6 -46.16 5.52 -26.81
N GLN A 7 -45.14 6.27 -27.18
CA GLN A 7 -45.15 7.11 -28.38
C GLN A 7 -44.76 6.27 -29.61
N LYS A 8 -45.66 6.16 -30.59
CA LYS A 8 -45.51 5.36 -31.82
C LYS A 8 -44.87 6.14 -32.98
N ASP A 9 -43.85 6.95 -32.72
CA ASP A 9 -43.14 7.65 -33.80
C ASP A 9 -41.76 7.00 -34.05
N ASN A 10 -41.44 6.77 -35.32
CA ASN A 10 -40.26 6.04 -35.79
C ASN A 10 -39.24 6.98 -36.49
N ASN A 11 -39.40 8.30 -36.35
CA ASN A 11 -38.51 9.28 -36.97
C ASN A 11 -37.19 9.45 -36.15
N PRO A 12 -36.02 9.06 -36.68
CA PRO A 12 -34.76 9.05 -35.93
C PRO A 12 -34.17 10.44 -35.67
N LYS A 13 -34.69 11.49 -36.33
CA LYS A 13 -34.13 12.86 -36.26
C LYS A 13 -34.67 13.69 -35.09
N THR A 14 -35.84 13.34 -34.55
CA THR A 14 -36.55 14.16 -33.54
C THR A 14 -36.23 13.76 -32.10
N THR A 15 -35.72 12.55 -31.86
CA THR A 15 -35.42 12.09 -30.50
C THR A 15 -34.13 11.26 -30.46
N PRO A 16 -33.00 11.78 -29.94
CA PRO A 16 -31.74 11.03 -29.86
C PRO A 16 -31.73 10.03 -28.70
N LYS A 17 -32.87 9.46 -28.33
CA LYS A 17 -32.98 8.41 -27.30
C LYS A 17 -33.12 7.07 -28.01
N ARG A 18 -32.06 6.28 -27.95
CA ARG A 18 -32.00 4.91 -28.47
C ARG A 18 -33.18 4.10 -27.91
N VAL A 19 -34.03 3.58 -28.78
CA VAL A 19 -35.06 2.60 -28.43
C VAL A 19 -34.33 1.33 -27.96
N ALA A 20 -34.37 1.05 -26.67
CA ALA A 20 -33.76 -0.15 -26.10
C ALA A 20 -34.73 -1.32 -26.29
N LEU A 21 -34.40 -2.21 -27.22
CA LEU A 21 -35.08 -3.50 -27.36
C LEU A 21 -34.65 -4.40 -26.19
N ILE A 22 -35.48 -4.49 -25.15
CA ILE A 22 -35.22 -5.36 -24.00
C ILE A 22 -35.58 -6.79 -24.41
N VAL A 23 -34.58 -7.56 -24.85
CA VAL A 23 -34.73 -9.00 -25.07
C VAL A 23 -34.76 -9.69 -23.70
N ARG A 24 -35.88 -10.38 -23.38
CA ARG A 24 -36.00 -11.20 -22.16
C ARG A 24 -34.93 -12.30 -22.20
N GLY A 25 -34.03 -12.32 -21.21
CA GLY A 25 -33.00 -13.36 -21.07
C GLY A 25 -31.60 -12.83 -20.72
N GLN A 26 -31.36 -11.52 -20.72
CA GLN A 26 -30.10 -10.98 -20.23
C GLN A 26 -30.09 -10.98 -18.68
N SER A 27 -29.03 -11.53 -18.10
CA SER A 27 -28.76 -11.42 -16.66
C SER A 27 -28.81 -9.94 -16.28
N ALA A 28 -29.42 -9.64 -15.13
CA ALA A 28 -29.51 -8.27 -14.64
C ALA A 28 -28.10 -7.69 -14.50
N ARG A 29 -27.66 -6.94 -15.52
CA ARG A 29 -26.43 -6.15 -15.45
C ARG A 29 -26.70 -5.18 -14.31
N ARG A 30 -25.97 -5.34 -13.20
CA ARG A 30 -25.97 -4.37 -12.11
C ARG A 30 -25.53 -3.05 -12.73
N VAL A 31 -26.52 -2.20 -13.04
CA VAL A 31 -26.27 -0.83 -13.42
C VAL A 31 -25.82 -0.19 -12.13
N GLU A 32 -24.51 -0.20 -11.89
CA GLU A 32 -23.94 0.69 -10.88
C GLU A 32 -24.47 2.08 -11.18
N ASP A 33 -25.05 2.70 -10.16
CA ASP A 33 -25.44 4.10 -10.18
C ASP A 33 -24.15 4.91 -10.26
N ARG A 34 -23.58 4.97 -11.46
CA ARG A 34 -22.48 5.86 -11.78
C ARG A 34 -23.11 7.24 -11.63
N GLY A 35 -22.82 7.88 -10.49
CA GLY A 35 -23.25 9.24 -10.20
C GLY A 35 -22.89 10.19 -11.35
N GLU A 36 -23.27 11.46 -11.25
CA GLU A 36 -23.13 12.42 -12.35
C GLU A 36 -21.75 12.35 -13.03
N THR A 37 -21.74 11.90 -14.29
CA THR A 37 -20.53 11.78 -15.10
C THR A 37 -20.40 12.99 -16.00
N VAL A 38 -19.17 13.50 -16.12
CA VAL A 38 -18.83 14.60 -17.02
C VAL A 38 -18.08 14.07 -18.24
N PRO A 39 -18.20 14.71 -19.41
CA PRO A 39 -17.39 14.36 -20.57
C PRO A 39 -15.89 14.42 -20.24
N THR A 40 -15.14 13.39 -20.63
CA THR A 40 -13.68 13.26 -20.44
C THR A 40 -12.93 14.49 -20.99
N ALA A 41 -13.28 14.89 -22.22
CA ALA A 41 -12.80 16.11 -22.83
C ALA A 41 -13.90 17.19 -22.77
N PRO A 42 -13.60 18.42 -22.33
CA PRO A 42 -12.28 18.92 -21.90
C PRO A 42 -12.00 18.72 -20.39
N ASN A 43 -12.99 18.28 -19.60
CA ASN A 43 -12.97 18.43 -18.14
C ASN A 43 -11.85 17.65 -17.44
N LEU A 44 -11.66 16.37 -17.78
CA LEU A 44 -10.62 15.54 -17.16
C LEU A 44 -9.24 15.87 -17.75
N LEU A 45 -9.15 15.98 -19.08
CA LEU A 45 -7.88 16.24 -19.77
C LEU A 45 -7.21 17.54 -19.31
N LEU A 46 -7.97 18.63 -19.15
CA LEU A 46 -7.41 19.89 -18.66
C LEU A 46 -6.87 19.75 -17.23
N ARG A 47 -7.57 19.03 -16.35
CA ARG A 47 -7.11 18.79 -14.97
C ARG A 47 -5.84 17.96 -14.95
N GLU A 48 -5.76 16.92 -15.77
CA GLU A 48 -4.56 16.07 -15.87
C GLU A 48 -3.36 16.85 -16.39
N ILE A 49 -3.53 17.67 -17.44
CA ILE A 49 -2.44 18.52 -17.97
C ILE A 49 -1.94 19.50 -16.90
N VAL A 50 -2.85 20.14 -16.15
CA VAL A 50 -2.47 21.05 -15.06
C VAL A 50 -1.69 20.32 -13.97
N ILE A 51 -2.13 19.12 -13.57
CA ILE A 51 -1.44 18.31 -12.56
C ILE A 51 -0.06 17.86 -13.07
N ILE A 52 0.04 17.39 -14.31
CA ILE A 52 1.31 16.99 -14.92
C ILE A 52 2.28 18.18 -14.95
N GLN A 53 1.80 19.35 -15.39
CA GLN A 53 2.62 20.56 -15.42
C GLN A 53 3.08 20.96 -14.01
N ALA A 54 2.21 20.89 -13.00
CA ALA A 54 2.56 21.15 -11.62
C ALA A 54 3.62 20.15 -11.10
N CYS A 55 3.51 18.87 -11.43
CA CYS A 55 4.51 17.86 -11.09
C CYS A 55 5.88 18.14 -11.74
N ILE A 56 5.90 18.54 -13.02
CA ILE A 56 7.14 18.91 -13.72
C ILE A 56 7.78 20.14 -13.06
N ILE A 57 7.00 21.16 -12.75
CA ILE A 57 7.49 22.36 -12.05
C ILE A 57 8.07 21.98 -10.68
N LEU A 58 7.37 21.14 -9.92
CA LEU A 58 7.85 20.67 -8.62
C LEU A 58 9.18 19.93 -8.74
N LEU A 59 9.31 19.01 -9.70
CA LEU A 59 10.55 18.28 -9.96
C LEU A 59 11.69 19.21 -10.39
N ALA A 60 11.40 20.19 -11.26
CA ALA A 60 12.39 21.18 -11.69
C ALA A 60 12.86 22.06 -10.53
N VAL A 61 11.94 22.54 -9.68
CA VAL A 61 12.29 23.31 -8.48
C VAL A 61 13.14 22.47 -7.52
N MET A 62 12.78 21.21 -7.29
CA MET A 62 13.60 20.29 -6.46
C MET A 62 15.01 20.12 -7.05
N ALA A 63 15.14 19.92 -8.36
CA ALA A 63 16.44 19.77 -9.01
C ALA A 63 17.31 21.05 -8.96
N LEU A 64 16.69 22.23 -8.89
CA LEU A 64 17.40 23.50 -8.72
C LEU A 64 17.83 23.78 -7.27
N LEU A 65 17.12 23.21 -6.30
CA LEU A 65 17.39 23.42 -4.87
C LEU A 65 18.32 22.35 -4.27
N PHE A 66 18.35 21.15 -4.85
CA PHE A 66 19.09 20.00 -4.33
C PHE A 66 20.01 19.41 -5.41
N ASP A 67 21.32 19.58 -5.22
CA ASP A 67 22.32 18.97 -6.09
C ASP A 67 22.36 17.45 -5.88
N ALA A 68 22.33 16.71 -6.99
CA ALA A 68 22.61 15.27 -7.02
C ALA A 68 24.08 15.07 -7.44
N PRO A 69 25.01 14.85 -6.49
CA PRO A 69 26.42 14.71 -6.83
C PRO A 69 26.63 13.47 -7.72
N LEU A 70 27.36 13.64 -8.82
CA LEU A 70 27.72 12.55 -9.70
C LEU A 70 28.90 11.78 -9.10
N GLU A 71 28.75 10.46 -9.01
CA GLU A 71 29.84 9.56 -8.64
C GLU A 71 30.81 9.35 -9.82
N GLY A 72 31.98 8.77 -9.52
CA GLY A 72 32.96 8.39 -10.55
C GLY A 72 32.44 7.30 -11.50
N ILE A 73 33.19 7.07 -12.57
CA ILE A 73 32.91 5.95 -13.49
C ILE A 73 33.03 4.63 -12.72
N ALA A 74 32.12 3.68 -12.99
CA ALA A 74 32.10 2.39 -12.31
C ALA A 74 33.42 1.62 -12.47
N ASP A 75 34.05 1.27 -11.34
CA ASP A 75 35.25 0.43 -11.27
C ASP A 75 34.95 -0.87 -10.51
N PRO A 76 35.03 -2.05 -11.15
CA PRO A 76 34.82 -3.34 -10.49
C PRO A 76 35.81 -3.64 -9.34
N ARG A 77 36.94 -2.92 -9.27
CA ARG A 77 37.95 -3.08 -8.22
C ARG A 77 37.68 -2.21 -6.99
N HIS A 78 36.74 -1.26 -7.08
CA HIS A 78 36.44 -0.32 -6.01
C HIS A 78 34.94 -0.26 -5.71
N THR A 79 34.55 -0.80 -4.56
CA THR A 79 33.16 -0.72 -4.09
C THR A 79 32.97 0.56 -3.26
N PRO A 80 32.02 1.44 -3.61
CA PRO A 80 31.74 2.64 -2.82
C PRO A 80 31.29 2.26 -1.41
N ASN A 81 31.72 3.04 -0.42
CA ASN A 81 31.38 2.80 0.99
C ASN A 81 30.94 4.12 1.66
N PRO A 82 29.66 4.27 2.03
CA PRO A 82 28.58 3.28 1.98
C PRO A 82 27.92 3.15 0.60
N ALA A 83 27.63 1.93 0.18
CA ALA A 83 26.79 1.67 -0.99
C ALA A 83 25.32 1.57 -0.54
N LYS A 84 24.54 2.64 -0.76
CA LYS A 84 23.09 2.66 -0.50
C LYS A 84 22.31 2.44 -1.79
N ALA A 85 21.33 1.54 -1.75
CA ALA A 85 20.36 1.38 -2.82
C ALA A 85 19.43 2.61 -2.88
N ALA A 86 18.71 2.74 -4.00
CA ALA A 86 17.65 3.73 -4.10
C ALA A 86 16.63 3.56 -2.95
N TRP A 87 16.02 4.65 -2.50
CA TRP A 87 15.18 4.70 -1.29
C TRP A 87 14.04 3.66 -1.26
N TYR A 88 13.48 3.31 -2.42
CA TYR A 88 12.42 2.31 -2.56
C TYR A 88 12.93 0.86 -2.43
N PHE A 89 14.24 0.63 -2.59
CA PHE A 89 14.91 -0.66 -2.32
C PHE A 89 15.66 -0.67 -0.99
N LEU A 90 15.72 0.45 -0.27
CA LEU A 90 16.53 0.54 0.92
C LEU A 90 16.01 -0.35 2.05
N GLY A 91 14.68 -0.49 2.18
CA GLY A 91 14.10 -1.45 3.11
C GLY A 91 14.44 -2.91 2.77
N LEU A 92 14.55 -3.24 1.48
CA LEU A 92 15.01 -4.55 1.02
C LEU A 92 16.49 -4.77 1.33
N GLN A 93 17.33 -3.73 1.17
CA GLN A 93 18.73 -3.77 1.53
C GLN A 93 18.93 -3.96 3.04
N GLU A 94 18.09 -3.33 3.85
CA GLU A 94 18.10 -3.54 5.30
C GLU A 94 17.76 -4.99 5.65
N LEU A 95 16.82 -5.60 4.94
CA LEU A 95 16.49 -7.01 5.14
C LEU A 95 17.63 -7.95 4.71
N LEU A 96 18.37 -7.61 3.66
CA LEU A 96 19.57 -8.34 3.20
C LEU A 96 20.71 -8.34 4.22
N HIS A 97 20.73 -7.39 5.16
CA HIS A 97 21.70 -7.38 6.26
C HIS A 97 21.43 -8.49 7.28
N TYR A 98 20.17 -8.86 7.48
CA TYR A 98 19.77 -9.87 8.48
C TYR A 98 19.61 -11.27 7.89
N PHE A 99 19.10 -11.36 6.66
CA PHE A 99 18.74 -12.62 6.03
C PHE A 99 19.72 -13.04 4.94
N PRO A 100 19.85 -14.35 4.67
CA PRO A 100 20.58 -14.83 3.51
C PRO A 100 20.09 -14.15 2.21
N PRO A 101 20.98 -13.83 1.26
CA PRO A 101 20.61 -13.10 0.05
C PRO A 101 19.46 -13.71 -0.77
N VAL A 102 19.36 -15.04 -0.78
CA VAL A 102 18.28 -15.76 -1.45
C VAL A 102 16.92 -15.48 -0.81
N VAL A 103 16.88 -15.40 0.53
CA VAL A 103 15.63 -15.19 1.28
C VAL A 103 15.15 -13.75 1.12
N ALA A 104 16.01 -12.78 1.46
CA ALA A 104 15.63 -11.37 1.36
C ALA A 104 15.52 -10.89 -0.08
N GLY A 105 16.48 -11.23 -0.96
CA GLY A 105 16.55 -10.66 -2.31
C GLY A 105 15.65 -11.33 -3.34
N VAL A 106 15.33 -12.63 -3.18
CA VAL A 106 14.59 -13.40 -4.19
C VAL A 106 13.25 -13.88 -3.66
N LEU A 107 13.26 -14.64 -2.56
CA LEU A 107 12.05 -15.30 -2.06
C LEU A 107 11.01 -14.30 -1.57
N LEU A 108 11.37 -13.34 -0.72
CA LEU A 108 10.40 -12.40 -0.14
C LEU A 108 9.77 -11.46 -1.19
N PRO A 109 10.54 -10.77 -2.06
CA PRO A 109 9.98 -9.99 -3.17
C PRO A 109 9.17 -10.86 -4.13
N GLY A 110 9.67 -12.06 -4.45
CA GLY A 110 8.97 -12.99 -5.34
C GLY A 110 7.61 -13.42 -4.79
N LEU A 111 7.53 -13.72 -3.49
CA LEU A 111 6.27 -14.04 -2.81
C LEU A 111 5.33 -12.83 -2.72
N ALA A 112 5.85 -11.61 -2.54
CA ALA A 112 5.03 -10.40 -2.53
C ALA A 112 4.38 -10.15 -3.91
N VAL A 113 5.18 -10.25 -4.99
CA VAL A 113 4.68 -10.11 -6.37
C VAL A 113 3.69 -11.23 -6.72
N LEU A 114 4.01 -12.48 -6.36
CA LEU A 114 3.11 -13.62 -6.58
C LEU A 114 1.80 -13.43 -5.79
N GLY A 115 1.89 -12.99 -4.54
CA GLY A 115 0.74 -12.67 -3.71
C GLY A 115 -0.18 -11.65 -4.37
N LEU A 116 0.39 -10.54 -4.85
CA LEU A 116 -0.34 -9.50 -5.58
C LEU A 116 -0.96 -10.03 -6.89
N ALA A 117 -0.23 -10.85 -7.64
CA ALA A 117 -0.72 -11.46 -8.87
C ALA A 117 -1.87 -12.45 -8.64
N VAL A 118 -1.92 -13.10 -7.47
CA VAL A 118 -2.96 -14.06 -7.08
C VAL A 118 -4.24 -13.37 -6.59
N VAL A 119 -4.16 -12.14 -6.07
CA VAL A 119 -5.31 -11.37 -5.55
C VAL A 119 -6.55 -11.39 -6.47
N PRO A 120 -6.47 -11.10 -7.79
CA PRO A 120 -7.66 -11.08 -8.65
C PRO A 120 -8.30 -12.46 -8.86
N PHE A 121 -7.59 -13.56 -8.59
CA PHE A 121 -8.07 -14.92 -8.84
C PHE A 121 -8.68 -15.57 -7.60
N VAL A 122 -8.35 -15.09 -6.40
CA VAL A 122 -8.89 -15.65 -5.17
C VAL A 122 -10.16 -14.90 -4.80
N ARG A 123 -11.26 -15.64 -4.63
CA ARG A 123 -12.50 -15.12 -4.04
C ARG A 123 -12.33 -14.94 -2.54
N VAL A 124 -11.42 -14.06 -2.14
CA VAL A 124 -11.34 -13.61 -0.76
C VAL A 124 -12.52 -12.68 -0.53
N ASN A 125 -13.38 -13.04 0.41
CA ASN A 125 -14.44 -12.16 0.88
C ASN A 125 -13.76 -11.05 1.69
N TRP A 126 -13.25 -10.03 1.00
CA TRP A 126 -12.73 -8.79 1.60
C TRP A 126 -13.93 -8.01 2.13
N GLU A 127 -14.56 -8.55 3.16
CA GLU A 127 -15.64 -7.86 3.84
C GLU A 127 -15.03 -6.56 4.38
N THR A 128 -15.55 -5.43 3.89
CA THR A 128 -15.20 -4.08 4.37
C THR A 128 -15.69 -3.80 5.78
N VAL A 129 -16.10 -4.86 6.50
CA VAL A 129 -16.58 -4.81 7.87
C VAL A 129 -15.41 -4.79 8.83
N GLY A 130 -15.60 -4.12 9.96
CA GLY A 130 -14.56 -3.97 10.96
C GLY A 130 -14.07 -5.31 11.52
N PHE A 131 -12.79 -5.39 11.86
CA PHE A 131 -12.20 -6.58 12.47
C PHE A 131 -12.98 -7.05 13.71
N TYR A 132 -13.47 -6.10 14.52
CA TYR A 132 -14.22 -6.34 15.75
C TYR A 132 -15.75 -6.51 15.56
N GLU A 133 -16.27 -6.25 14.36
CA GLU A 133 -17.72 -6.35 14.07
C GLU A 133 -18.18 -7.79 13.82
N GLN A 134 -17.25 -8.71 13.52
CA GLN A 134 -17.57 -10.14 13.37
C GLN A 134 -16.96 -10.99 14.48
N ARG A 135 -16.80 -12.30 14.26
CA ARG A 135 -16.19 -13.26 15.21
C ARG A 135 -14.68 -13.00 15.40
N TRP A 136 -14.36 -11.90 16.07
CA TRP A 136 -13.00 -11.39 16.23
C TRP A 136 -12.12 -12.27 17.10
N ARG A 137 -12.66 -12.98 18.10
CA ARG A 137 -11.86 -13.81 19.02
C ARG A 137 -11.08 -14.92 18.31
N GLY A 138 -11.71 -15.63 17.38
CA GLY A 138 -11.05 -16.69 16.62
C GLY A 138 -10.03 -16.14 15.61
N ARG A 139 -10.36 -15.02 14.95
CA ARG A 139 -9.41 -14.34 14.05
C ARG A 139 -8.22 -13.77 14.80
N LEU A 140 -8.45 -13.21 15.99
CA LEU A 140 -7.41 -12.69 16.85
C LEU A 140 -6.43 -13.79 17.25
N LEU A 141 -6.90 -14.98 17.60
CA LEU A 141 -6.01 -16.12 17.86
C LEU A 141 -5.10 -16.43 16.67
N TRP A 142 -5.64 -16.51 15.45
CA TRP A 142 -4.83 -16.74 14.24
C TRP A 142 -3.86 -15.60 13.95
N VAL A 143 -4.29 -14.35 14.13
CA VAL A 143 -3.42 -13.18 13.99
C VAL A 143 -2.31 -13.19 15.03
N SER A 144 -2.62 -13.47 16.29
CA SER A 144 -1.63 -13.58 17.38
C SER A 144 -0.63 -14.70 17.10
N LEU A 145 -1.07 -15.86 16.58
CA LEU A 145 -0.18 -16.95 16.18
C LEU A 145 0.72 -16.54 15.01
N ALA A 146 0.17 -15.86 14.00
CA ALA A 146 0.95 -15.37 12.86
C ALA A 146 1.98 -14.32 13.31
N VAL A 147 1.59 -13.38 14.17
CA VAL A 147 2.50 -12.36 14.74
C VAL A 147 3.57 -13.02 15.60
N ALA A 148 3.21 -13.99 16.44
CA ALA A 148 4.18 -14.72 17.26
C ALA A 148 5.15 -15.53 16.41
N LEU A 149 4.68 -16.18 15.34
CA LEU A 149 5.52 -16.88 14.37
C LEU A 149 6.48 -15.90 13.69
N THR A 150 5.96 -14.79 13.16
CA THR A 150 6.79 -13.76 12.51
C THR A 150 7.84 -13.23 13.50
N CYS A 151 7.44 -12.79 14.69
CA CYS A 151 8.38 -12.28 15.70
C CYS A 151 9.39 -13.35 16.13
N GLY A 152 8.97 -14.61 16.28
CA GLY A 152 9.84 -15.73 16.63
C GLY A 152 10.89 -15.99 15.55
N VAL A 153 10.48 -16.06 14.28
CA VAL A 153 11.41 -16.20 13.15
C VAL A 153 12.35 -15.01 13.09
N MET A 154 11.85 -13.78 13.20
CA MET A 154 12.69 -12.58 13.17
C MET A 154 13.69 -12.54 14.33
N ALA A 155 13.32 -13.02 15.52
CA ALA A 155 14.20 -13.09 16.67
C ALA A 155 15.38 -14.06 16.44
N LEU A 156 15.17 -15.16 15.71
CA LEU A 156 16.26 -16.09 15.34
C LEU A 156 17.34 -15.42 14.48
N TYR A 157 16.97 -14.44 13.65
CA TYR A 157 17.88 -13.67 12.80
C TYR A 157 18.26 -12.31 13.42
N LEU A 158 17.87 -12.05 14.66
CA LEU A 158 18.08 -10.76 15.34
C LEU A 158 17.55 -9.56 14.55
N ALA A 159 16.55 -9.78 13.70
CA ALA A 159 15.92 -8.79 12.83
C ALA A 159 14.91 -7.93 13.60
N TRP A 160 15.40 -7.25 14.64
CA TRP A 160 14.59 -6.34 15.46
C TRP A 160 13.91 -5.21 14.66
N PRO A 161 14.45 -4.71 13.52
CA PRO A 161 13.75 -3.73 12.71
C PRO A 161 12.39 -4.19 12.19
N VAL A 162 12.20 -5.51 12.05
CA VAL A 162 10.92 -6.10 11.64
C VAL A 162 9.99 -6.31 12.82
N ILE A 163 10.55 -6.69 13.97
CA ILE A 163 9.78 -6.99 15.18
C ILE A 163 9.08 -5.73 15.70
N VAL A 164 9.79 -4.60 15.76
CA VAL A 164 9.26 -3.35 16.34
C VAL A 164 7.97 -2.87 15.63
N PRO A 165 7.94 -2.59 14.31
CA PRO A 165 6.73 -2.16 13.63
C PRO A 165 5.64 -3.24 13.67
N THR A 166 6.00 -4.52 13.60
CA THR A 166 5.05 -5.64 13.74
C THR A 166 4.33 -5.59 15.09
N LEU A 167 5.05 -5.41 16.20
CA LEU A 167 4.47 -5.32 17.54
C LEU A 167 3.66 -4.03 17.75
N VAL A 168 4.10 -2.91 17.17
CA VAL A 168 3.34 -1.64 17.23
C VAL A 168 1.98 -1.80 16.54
N VAL A 169 1.95 -2.32 15.32
CA VAL A 169 0.70 -2.51 14.57
C VAL A 169 -0.18 -3.56 15.26
N TYR A 170 0.40 -4.66 15.74
CA TYR A 170 -0.34 -5.65 16.52
C TYR A 170 -0.93 -5.06 17.81
N GLY A 171 -0.17 -4.22 18.53
CA GLY A 171 -0.65 -3.51 19.72
C GLY A 171 -1.84 -2.61 19.41
N LEU A 172 -1.79 -1.87 18.30
CA LEU A 172 -2.92 -1.05 17.82
C LEU A 172 -4.13 -1.91 17.43
N LEU A 173 -3.92 -3.09 16.83
CA LEU A 173 -4.98 -4.02 16.47
C LEU A 173 -5.66 -4.60 17.72
N VAL A 174 -4.91 -4.91 18.78
CA VAL A 174 -5.44 -5.48 20.04
C VAL A 174 -6.06 -4.40 20.93
N LEU A 175 -5.66 -3.14 20.77
CA LEU A 175 -6.09 -2.02 21.62
C LEU A 175 -7.62 -1.96 21.85
N PRO A 176 -8.50 -2.12 20.84
CA PRO A 176 -9.95 -2.06 21.04
C PRO A 176 -10.52 -3.18 21.93
N ALA A 177 -9.78 -4.28 22.15
CA ALA A 177 -10.17 -5.35 23.06
C ALA A 177 -10.00 -4.98 24.55
N ILE A 178 -9.22 -3.93 24.85
CA ILE A 178 -8.92 -3.51 26.22
C ILE A 178 -10.03 -2.57 26.73
N PRO A 179 -10.73 -2.91 27.84
CA PRO A 179 -11.85 -2.10 28.35
C PRO A 179 -11.48 -0.67 28.75
N ALA A 180 -10.21 -0.42 29.12
CA ALA A 180 -9.72 0.89 29.56
C ALA A 180 -9.53 1.91 28.41
N VAL A 181 -9.68 1.49 27.15
CA VAL A 181 -9.40 2.35 25.99
C VAL A 181 -10.57 3.31 25.72
N PRO A 182 -10.30 4.61 25.43
CA PRO A 182 -11.35 5.58 25.15
C PRO A 182 -12.28 5.13 24.02
N GLU A 183 -13.59 5.34 24.20
CA GLU A 183 -14.63 4.86 23.27
C GLU A 183 -14.41 5.35 21.83
N ARG A 184 -13.96 6.61 21.66
CA ARG A 184 -13.66 7.18 20.34
C ARG A 184 -12.57 6.40 19.60
N LEU A 185 -11.51 6.00 20.31
CA LEU A 185 -10.39 5.26 19.72
C LEU A 185 -10.79 3.81 19.43
N ARG A 186 -11.49 3.18 20.38
CA ARG A 186 -12.06 1.84 20.22
C ARG A 186 -12.98 1.75 19.00
N ALA A 187 -13.88 2.73 18.82
CA ALA A 187 -14.79 2.77 17.68
C ALA A 187 -14.06 3.01 16.34
N ARG A 188 -13.02 3.87 16.32
CA ARG A 188 -12.22 4.12 15.12
C ARG A 188 -11.46 2.87 14.68
N LEU A 189 -10.69 2.27 15.58
CA LEU A 189 -9.86 1.11 15.27
C LEU A 189 -10.68 -0.18 15.09
N GLY A 190 -11.81 -0.30 15.79
CA GLY A 190 -12.71 -1.46 15.68
C GLY A 190 -13.33 -1.64 14.30
N ARG A 191 -13.49 -0.54 13.56
CA ARG A 191 -14.05 -0.49 12.20
C ARG A 191 -13.07 -0.80 11.09
N VAL A 192 -11.77 -0.85 11.40
CA VAL A 192 -10.73 -1.12 10.40
C VAL A 192 -10.79 -2.61 10.00
N PRO A 193 -10.97 -2.93 8.71
CA PRO A 193 -10.96 -4.30 8.21
C PRO A 193 -9.59 -4.97 8.39
N LEU A 194 -9.56 -6.30 8.37
CA LEU A 194 -8.29 -7.05 8.47
C LEU A 194 -7.32 -6.74 7.32
N ALA A 195 -7.83 -6.52 6.10
CA ALA A 195 -7.01 -6.17 4.95
C ALA A 195 -6.26 -4.86 5.16
N ASP A 196 -6.94 -3.85 5.71
CA ASP A 196 -6.35 -2.55 6.01
C ASP A 196 -5.29 -2.67 7.12
N TRP A 197 -5.49 -3.55 8.10
CA TRP A 197 -4.45 -3.87 9.09
C TRP A 197 -3.21 -4.52 8.47
N ILE A 198 -3.39 -5.48 7.57
CA ILE A 198 -2.29 -6.13 6.84
C ILE A 198 -1.55 -5.11 5.98
N MET A 199 -2.27 -4.24 5.28
CA MET A 199 -1.69 -3.16 4.48
C MET A 199 -0.93 -2.17 5.37
N THR A 200 -1.52 -1.78 6.51
CA THR A 200 -0.88 -0.89 7.48
C THR A 200 0.41 -1.50 8.04
N TRP A 201 0.40 -2.81 8.33
CA TRP A 201 1.61 -3.54 8.73
C TRP A 201 2.68 -3.51 7.64
N PHE A 202 2.32 -3.85 6.40
CA PHE A 202 3.26 -3.82 5.27
C PHE A 202 3.87 -2.44 5.00
N VAL A 203 3.04 -1.38 5.07
CA VAL A 203 3.51 0.00 4.91
C VAL A 203 4.39 0.42 6.07
N ALA A 204 4.00 0.10 7.32
CA ALA A 204 4.81 0.40 8.50
C ALA A 204 6.18 -0.27 8.44
N GLU A 205 6.22 -1.54 8.01
CA GLU A 205 7.44 -2.31 7.78
C GLU A 205 8.35 -1.63 6.76
N THR A 206 7.80 -1.32 5.58
CA THR A 206 8.53 -0.67 4.49
C THR A 206 9.10 0.68 4.91
N VAL A 207 8.27 1.51 5.55
CA VAL A 207 8.69 2.84 6.03
C VAL A 207 9.76 2.72 7.09
N PHE A 208 9.58 1.84 8.08
CA PHE A 208 10.51 1.69 9.19
C PHE A 208 11.88 1.17 8.73
N LEU A 209 11.90 0.15 7.88
CA LEU A 209 13.15 -0.38 7.30
C LEU A 209 13.85 0.68 6.43
N THR A 210 13.10 1.42 5.60
CA THR A 210 13.67 2.52 4.81
C THR A 210 14.22 3.62 5.70
N LEU A 211 13.53 4.02 6.77
CA LEU A 211 14.04 5.03 7.71
C LEU A 211 15.33 4.57 8.39
N ILE A 212 15.43 3.27 8.74
CA ILE A 212 16.67 2.71 9.29
C ILE A 212 17.82 2.80 8.30
N GLY A 213 17.59 2.38 7.05
CA GLY A 213 18.61 2.46 6.00
C GLY A 213 19.06 3.90 5.70
N ILE A 214 18.13 4.87 5.74
CA ILE A 214 18.46 6.27 5.47
C ILE A 214 19.27 6.84 6.64
N LEU A 215 18.77 6.71 7.87
CA LEU A 215 19.22 7.52 9.01
C LEU A 215 20.29 6.83 9.86
N PHE A 216 20.29 5.50 9.94
CA PHE A 216 21.09 4.77 10.93
C PHE A 216 22.14 3.84 10.31
N ARG A 217 22.18 3.70 8.98
CA ARG A 217 23.19 2.88 8.28
C ARG A 217 24.30 3.75 7.69
N GLY A 218 25.53 3.46 8.12
CA GLY A 218 26.75 4.14 7.73
C GLY A 218 27.75 3.23 7.01
N PRO A 219 29.05 3.57 7.02
CA PRO A 219 30.09 2.79 6.35
C PRO A 219 30.06 1.30 6.74
N GLY A 220 30.18 0.41 5.76
CA GLY A 220 30.09 -1.05 5.94
C GLY A 220 28.70 -1.55 6.34
N TRP A 221 27.65 -0.76 6.14
CA TRP A 221 26.30 -1.03 6.65
C TRP A 221 26.22 -1.14 8.17
N SER A 222 27.19 -0.53 8.88
CA SER A 222 27.22 -0.51 10.34
C SER A 222 26.18 0.47 10.90
N TRP A 223 25.75 0.21 12.13
CA TRP A 223 24.85 1.09 12.85
C TRP A 223 25.56 2.36 13.30
N ILE A 224 24.98 3.52 12.97
CA ILE A 224 25.49 4.83 13.36
C ILE A 224 24.37 5.67 13.97
N TRP A 225 24.75 6.60 14.84
CA TRP A 225 23.83 7.60 15.37
C TRP A 225 23.97 8.90 14.56
N PRO A 226 22.92 9.36 13.86
CA PRO A 226 23.04 10.46 12.90
C PRO A 226 23.46 11.79 13.56
N TRP A 227 23.11 12.00 14.83
CA TRP A 227 23.52 13.18 15.61
C TRP A 227 24.98 13.14 16.11
N ARG A 228 25.69 12.02 15.93
CA ARG A 228 27.13 11.92 16.25
C ARG A 228 28.00 11.82 15.00
N ALA A 229 27.55 11.06 14.01
CA ALA A 229 28.34 10.75 12.82
C ALA A 229 27.91 11.54 11.57
N GLY A 230 26.78 12.25 11.61
CA GLY A 230 26.18 12.86 10.43
C GLY A 230 25.34 11.87 9.61
N LEU A 231 24.76 12.38 8.52
CA LEU A 231 24.06 11.56 7.52
C LEU A 231 25.06 11.14 6.44
N TYR A 232 24.92 9.89 5.97
CA TYR A 232 25.72 9.30 4.89
C TYR A 232 24.81 8.77 3.78
#